data_AF-A0A5C9BL51-F1
#
_entry.id   AF-A0A5C9BL51-F1
#
_cell.length_a   1.000
_cell.length_b   1.000
_cell.length_c   1.000
_cell.angle_alpha   90.00
_cell.angle_beta   90.00
_cell.angle_gamma   90.00
#
_symmetry.space_group_name_H-M   'P 1'
#
loop_
_entity.id
_entity.type
_entity.pdbx_description
1 polymer ?
#
loop_
_entity_poly.entity_id
_entity_poly.type
_entity_poly.pdbx_seq_one_letter_code
_entity_poly.pdbx_strand_id
1 'polypeptide(L)'
;MATATCIGCGCTDTRACWDETADQPCHWLVVDYRAGLGVCSVCPDDLSRWENGDRTIAVPVEQFMNETVNEGSLEFALEEATEGIEILDQLIASIRQHGNYSKEATLTFLGQARQCFNALQRHAE
;
A
#
# COMPACT_ATOMS: atom_id res chain seq x y z
N MET A 1 1.77 -0.84 -25.86
CA MET A 1 3.00 -0.10 -25.50
C MET A 1 3.37 -0.55 -24.10
N ALA A 2 4.61 -1.00 -23.89
CA ALA A 2 5.07 -1.36 -22.55
C ALA A 2 5.44 -0.07 -21.81
N THR A 3 5.06 0.03 -20.53
CA THR A 3 5.50 1.11 -19.66
C THR A 3 6.99 0.96 -19.38
N ALA A 4 7.75 2.03 -19.56
CA ALA A 4 9.17 2.06 -19.25
C ALA A 4 9.42 2.40 -17.78
N THR A 5 10.44 1.78 -17.19
CA THR A 5 10.88 1.99 -15.81
C THR A 5 12.31 2.50 -15.78
N CYS A 6 12.57 3.56 -15.00
CA CYS A 6 13.93 4.09 -14.81
C CYS A 6 14.79 3.09 -14.02
N ILE A 7 15.98 2.76 -14.52
CA ILE A 7 16.88 1.82 -13.82
C ILE A 7 17.48 2.40 -12.53
N GLY A 8 17.49 3.73 -12.39
CA GLY A 8 18.01 4.44 -11.22
C GLY A 8 16.96 4.55 -10.12
N CYS A 9 15.92 5.37 -10.34
CA CYS A 9 14.89 5.67 -9.34
C CYS A 9 13.58 4.89 -9.48
N GLY A 10 13.40 4.10 -10.53
CA GLY A 10 12.18 3.33 -10.77
C GLY A 10 10.97 4.14 -11.23
N CYS A 11 11.11 5.43 -11.54
CA CYS A 11 10.01 6.22 -12.10
C CYS A 11 9.51 5.60 -13.43
N THR A 12 8.26 5.88 -13.80
CA THR A 12 7.60 5.31 -14.98
C THR A 12 6.92 6.38 -15.82
N ASP A 13 6.46 6.02 -17.02
CA ASP A 13 5.77 6.96 -17.94
C ASP A 13 4.59 7.71 -17.30
N THR A 14 3.91 7.09 -16.33
CA THR A 14 2.76 7.66 -15.62
C THR A 14 3.08 8.10 -14.19
N ARG A 15 4.30 7.86 -13.70
CA ARG A 15 4.76 8.22 -12.36
C ARG A 15 6.18 8.75 -12.42
N ALA A 16 6.32 10.01 -12.84
CA ALA A 16 7.59 10.72 -12.83
C ALA A 16 8.03 11.04 -11.40
N CYS A 17 9.34 10.96 -11.12
CA CYS A 17 9.89 11.52 -9.88
C CYS A 17 9.98 13.04 -10.00
N TRP A 18 9.98 13.73 -8.86
CA TRP A 18 10.12 15.18 -8.81
C TRP A 18 11.60 15.58 -8.83
N ASP A 19 11.97 16.53 -9.69
CA ASP A 19 13.29 17.14 -9.69
C ASP A 19 13.23 18.43 -8.85
N GLU A 20 13.72 18.35 -7.61
CA GLU A 20 13.78 19.50 -6.69
C GLU A 20 14.67 20.65 -7.19
N THR A 21 15.64 20.36 -8.06
CA THR A 21 16.58 21.36 -8.57
C THR A 21 15.95 22.14 -9.73
N ALA A 22 15.22 21.43 -10.59
CA ALA A 22 14.56 22.02 -11.76
C ALA A 22 13.09 22.42 -11.50
N ASP A 23 12.56 22.13 -10.30
CA ASP A 23 11.18 22.38 -9.87
C ASP A 23 10.13 21.86 -10.88
N GLN A 24 10.37 20.64 -11.39
CA GLN A 24 9.51 20.02 -12.41
C GLN A 24 9.57 18.48 -12.33
N PRO A 25 8.58 17.77 -12.90
CA PRO A 25 8.66 16.33 -13.06
C PRO A 25 9.86 15.94 -13.94
N CYS A 26 10.49 14.81 -13.62
CA CYS A 26 11.56 14.26 -14.43
C CYS A 26 11.07 13.89 -15.84
N HIS A 27 11.98 13.81 -16.79
CA HIS A 27 11.72 13.32 -18.14
C HIS A 27 12.77 12.27 -18.54
N TRP A 28 12.47 11.48 -19.57
CA TRP A 28 13.41 10.48 -20.07
C TRP A 28 14.63 11.13 -20.74
N LEU A 29 15.83 10.79 -20.27
CA LEU A 29 17.08 11.08 -20.99
C LEU A 29 17.31 10.04 -22.10
N VAL A 30 17.05 8.77 -21.77
CA VAL A 30 17.09 7.65 -22.70
C VAL A 30 16.04 6.62 -22.30
N VAL A 31 15.40 6.00 -23.28
CA VAL A 31 14.35 4.99 -23.04
C VAL A 31 14.35 3.96 -24.17
N ASP A 32 14.24 2.69 -23.81
CA ASP A 32 13.94 1.60 -24.70
C ASP A 32 12.59 0.99 -24.33
N TYR A 33 11.53 1.42 -25.02
CA TYR A 33 10.18 0.91 -24.83
C TYR A 33 9.99 -0.56 -25.21
N ARG A 34 10.94 -1.19 -25.94
CA ARG A 34 10.90 -2.64 -26.19
C ARG A 34 11.37 -3.41 -24.96
N ALA A 35 12.41 -2.91 -24.30
CA ALA A 35 12.90 -3.45 -23.04
C ALA A 35 12.04 -3.02 -21.84
N GLY A 36 11.26 -1.96 -21.96
CA GLY A 36 10.50 -1.37 -20.86
C GLY A 36 11.40 -0.69 -19.83
N LEU A 37 12.56 -0.17 -20.25
CA LEU A 37 13.55 0.41 -19.36
C LEU A 37 14.06 1.75 -19.88
N GLY A 38 14.51 2.62 -18.98
CA GLY A 38 15.10 3.91 -19.32
C GLY A 38 15.94 4.51 -18.20
N VAL A 39 16.40 5.74 -18.41
CA VAL A 39 17.04 6.60 -17.42
C VAL A 39 16.37 7.97 -17.50
N CYS A 40 15.91 8.50 -16.37
CA CYS A 40 15.29 9.82 -16.29
C CYS A 40 16.30 10.93 -15.95
N SER A 41 15.88 12.18 -16.08
CA SER A 41 16.70 13.38 -15.87
C SER A 41 17.26 13.53 -14.45
N VAL A 42 16.63 12.88 -13.45
CA VAL A 42 17.04 12.90 -12.04
C VAL A 42 18.09 11.82 -11.74
N CYS A 43 18.33 10.87 -12.64
CA CYS A 43 19.33 9.81 -12.49
C CYS A 43 20.46 9.92 -13.52
N PRO A 44 21.15 11.07 -13.65
CA PRO A 44 22.20 11.23 -14.64
C PRO A 44 23.39 10.28 -14.42
N ASP A 45 23.66 9.88 -13.18
CA ASP A 45 24.73 8.94 -12.84
C ASP A 45 24.51 7.54 -13.44
N ASP A 46 23.25 7.12 -13.58
CA ASP A 46 22.88 5.85 -14.18
C ASP A 46 22.95 5.86 -15.72
N LEU A 47 23.15 7.02 -16.35
CA LEU A 47 23.35 7.11 -17.80
C LEU A 47 24.64 6.38 -18.21
N SER A 48 25.69 6.50 -17.41
CA SER A 48 26.95 5.77 -17.66
C SER A 48 26.74 4.25 -17.59
N ARG A 49 25.90 3.78 -16.66
CA ARG A 49 25.53 2.35 -16.57
C ARG A 49 24.75 1.91 -17.81
N TRP A 50 23.80 2.75 -18.25
CA TRP A 50 23.04 2.51 -19.46
C TRP A 50 23.93 2.41 -20.71
N GLU A 51 24.89 3.31 -20.88
CA GLU A 51 25.82 3.29 -22.01
C GLU A 51 26.71 2.04 -22.02
N ASN A 52 27.09 1.55 -20.84
CA ASN A 52 27.85 0.30 -20.68
C ASN A 52 26.99 -0.97 -20.85
N GLY A 53 25.70 -0.84 -21.20
CA GLY A 53 24.82 -1.98 -21.41
C GLY A 53 24.20 -2.56 -20.13
N ASP A 54 24.47 -1.97 -18.96
CA ASP A 54 23.80 -2.38 -17.72
C ASP A 54 22.35 -1.90 -17.74
N ARG A 55 21.43 -2.84 -17.56
CA ARG A 55 19.97 -2.62 -17.52
C ARG A 55 19.36 -3.07 -16.19
N THR A 56 20.20 -3.28 -15.18
CA THR A 56 19.78 -3.73 -13.85
C THR A 56 19.13 -2.58 -13.10
N ILE A 57 17.87 -2.78 -12.67
CA ILE A 57 17.15 -1.82 -11.84
C ILE A 57 17.80 -1.80 -10.44
N ALA A 58 18.22 -0.62 -9.98
CA ALA A 58 18.87 -0.42 -8.69
C ALA A 58 17.90 -0.37 -7.51
N VAL A 59 16.65 0.05 -7.76
CA VAL A 59 15.63 0.13 -6.71
C VAL A 59 14.88 -1.19 -6.51
N PRO A 60 14.70 -1.65 -5.26
CA PRO A 60 13.76 -2.72 -4.96
C PRO A 60 12.33 -2.27 -5.34
N VAL A 61 11.58 -3.16 -5.99
CA VAL A 61 10.21 -2.92 -6.49
C VAL A 61 9.22 -2.50 -5.37
N GLU A 62 9.61 -2.67 -4.11
CA GLU A 62 8.80 -2.45 -2.90
C GLU A 62 8.73 -0.98 -2.43
N GLN A 63 9.56 -0.06 -2.96
CA GLN A 63 9.59 1.33 -2.47
C GLN A 63 8.42 2.22 -2.94
N PHE A 64 7.48 1.69 -3.70
CA PHE A 64 6.31 2.44 -4.20
C PHE A 64 5.05 2.34 -3.33
N MET A 65 5.13 1.72 -2.14
CA MET A 65 3.98 1.55 -1.22
C MET A 65 4.05 2.42 0.04
N ASN A 66 4.71 3.58 -0.02
CA ASN A 66 4.75 4.49 1.13
C ASN A 66 4.11 5.86 0.82
N GLU A 67 2.90 5.85 0.26
CA GLU A 67 1.96 6.95 0.48
C GLU A 67 1.40 6.82 1.90
N THR A 68 2.02 7.56 2.82
CA THR A 68 1.51 8.03 4.12
C THR A 68 0.47 7.13 4.80
N VAL A 69 0.93 6.05 5.43
CA VAL A 69 0.18 5.50 6.57
C VAL A 69 0.76 6.13 7.83
N ASN A 70 -0.01 6.97 8.50
CA ASN A 70 0.38 7.49 9.81
C ASN A 70 0.42 6.29 10.77
N GLU A 71 1.61 5.82 11.15
CA GLU A 71 1.82 4.54 11.87
C GLU A 71 0.91 4.40 13.10
N GLY A 72 0.61 5.49 13.81
CA GLY A 72 -0.30 5.49 14.96
C GLY A 72 -1.79 5.31 14.63
N SER A 73 -2.22 5.61 13.40
CA SER A 73 -3.62 5.40 12.98
C SER A 73 -3.88 3.96 12.55
N LEU A 74 -2.85 3.27 12.04
CA LEU A 74 -2.94 1.88 11.62
C LEU A 74 -2.94 0.94 12.82
N GLU A 75 -2.07 1.19 13.81
CA GLU A 75 -1.98 0.38 15.04
C GLU A 75 -3.31 0.38 15.81
N PHE A 76 -3.96 1.54 15.93
CA PHE A 76 -5.27 1.68 16.57
C PHE A 76 -6.39 1.00 15.78
N ALA A 77 -6.41 1.13 14.45
CA ALA A 77 -7.39 0.44 13.61
C ALA A 77 -7.23 -1.09 13.64
N LEU A 78 -6.01 -1.58 13.80
CA LEU A 78 -5.74 -3.01 13.98
C LEU A 78 -6.25 -3.50 15.33
N GLU A 79 -6.10 -2.72 16.41
CA GLU A 79 -6.57 -3.08 17.76
C GLU A 79 -8.10 -3.19 17.81
N GLU A 80 -8.82 -2.17 17.33
CA GLU A 80 -10.30 -2.16 17.28
C GLU A 80 -10.87 -3.25 16.36
N ALA A 81 -10.18 -3.56 15.24
CA ALA A 81 -10.56 -4.67 14.36
C ALA A 81 -10.34 -6.03 15.03
N THR A 82 -9.27 -6.17 15.83
CA THR A 82 -8.96 -7.38 16.58
C THR A 82 -10.04 -7.64 17.64
N GLU A 83 -10.46 -6.62 18.39
CA GLU A 83 -11.54 -6.74 19.37
C GLU A 83 -12.86 -7.17 18.71
N GLY A 84 -13.20 -6.58 17.56
CA GLY A 84 -14.39 -6.98 16.78
C GLY A 84 -14.35 -8.45 16.33
N ILE A 85 -13.18 -8.96 15.92
CA ILE A 85 -12.98 -10.35 15.53
C ILE A 85 -13.16 -11.28 16.74
N GLU A 86 -12.59 -10.95 17.89
CA GLU A 86 -12.73 -11.78 19.11
C GLU A 86 -14.18 -11.92 19.56
N ILE A 87 -14.97 -10.85 19.50
CA ILE A 87 -16.40 -10.86 19.83
C ILE A 87 -17.16 -11.79 18.87
N LEU A 88 -16.85 -11.74 17.58
CA LEU A 88 -17.46 -12.60 16.57
C LEU A 88 -17.06 -14.07 16.75
N ASP A 89 -15.79 -14.35 17.05
CA ASP A 89 -15.29 -15.70 17.30
C ASP A 89 -15.90 -16.31 18.56
N GLN A 90 -16.09 -15.52 19.63
CA GLN A 90 -16.81 -15.97 20.82
C GLN A 90 -18.26 -16.33 20.51
N LEU A 91 -18.95 -15.52 19.70
CA LEU A 91 -20.31 -15.82 19.25
C LEU A 91 -20.34 -17.11 18.41
N ILE A 92 -19.42 -17.28 17.46
CA ILE A 92 -19.33 -18.48 16.60
C ILE A 92 -19.04 -19.74 17.44
N ALA A 93 -18.06 -19.67 18.34
CA ALA A 93 -17.69 -20.77 19.21
C ALA A 93 -18.87 -21.19 20.09
N SER A 94 -19.62 -20.22 20.60
CA SER A 94 -20.76 -20.49 21.45
C SER A 94 -21.97 -21.03 20.69
N ILE A 95 -22.24 -20.54 19.47
CA ILE A 95 -23.24 -21.13 18.56
C ILE A 95 -22.90 -22.59 18.26
N ARG A 96 -21.62 -22.90 17.98
CA ARG A 96 -21.14 -24.27 17.74
C ARG A 96 -21.31 -25.18 18.95
N GLN A 97 -21.13 -24.67 20.17
CA GLN A 97 -21.26 -25.46 21.40
C GLN A 97 -22.71 -25.69 21.83
N HIS A 98 -23.57 -24.67 21.74
CA HIS A 98 -24.90 -24.73 22.35
C HIS A 98 -26.05 -24.89 21.35
N GLY A 99 -25.83 -24.60 20.06
CA GLY A 99 -26.78 -24.83 18.96
C GLY A 99 -28.12 -24.06 19.04
N ASN A 100 -28.44 -23.43 20.17
CA ASN A 100 -29.70 -22.74 20.42
C ASN A 100 -29.44 -21.45 21.21
N TYR A 101 -29.42 -20.33 20.49
CA TYR A 101 -29.17 -19.01 21.04
C TYR A 101 -30.47 -18.22 21.11
N SER A 102 -30.73 -17.55 22.24
CA SER A 102 -31.85 -16.63 22.30
C SER A 102 -31.59 -15.44 21.37
N LYS A 103 -32.66 -14.91 20.77
CA LYS A 103 -32.58 -13.71 19.92
C LYS A 103 -31.89 -12.55 20.64
N GLU A 104 -32.12 -12.43 21.95
CA GLU A 104 -31.55 -11.37 22.80
C GLU A 104 -30.03 -11.52 22.93
N ALA A 105 -29.53 -12.72 23.22
CA ALA A 105 -28.10 -12.97 23.33
C ALA A 105 -27.37 -12.72 22.00
N THR A 106 -27.94 -13.17 20.88
CA THR A 106 -27.39 -12.90 19.54
C THR A 106 -27.34 -11.40 19.23
N LEU A 107 -28.39 -10.65 19.59
CA LEU A 107 -28.42 -9.20 19.40
C LEU A 107 -27.38 -8.47 20.25
N THR A 108 -27.08 -8.97 21.45
CA THR A 108 -26.02 -8.40 22.31
C THR A 108 -24.65 -8.53 21.65
N PHE A 109 -24.26 -9.74 21.23
CA PHE A 109 -22.95 -9.96 20.59
C PHE A 109 -22.79 -9.16 19.28
N LEU A 110 -23.82 -9.16 18.42
CA LEU A 110 -23.80 -8.38 17.18
C LEU A 110 -23.80 -6.86 17.46
N GLY A 111 -24.44 -6.42 18.54
CA GLY A 111 -24.40 -5.03 18.99
C GLY A 111 -23.01 -4.59 19.43
N GLN A 112 -22.30 -5.44 20.16
CA GLN A 112 -20.92 -5.20 20.59
C GLN A 112 -19.96 -5.17 19.40
N ALA A 113 -20.04 -6.16 18.50
CA ALA A 113 -19.23 -6.16 17.27
C ALA A 113 -19.47 -4.89 16.43
N ARG A 114 -20.73 -4.45 16.32
CA ARG A 114 -21.08 -3.19 15.62
C ARG A 114 -20.45 -1.95 16.26
N GLN A 115 -20.28 -1.91 17.57
CA GLN A 115 -19.65 -0.78 18.25
C GLN A 115 -18.16 -0.65 17.90
N CYS A 116 -17.42 -1.76 17.85
CA CYS A 116 -16.02 -1.79 17.38
C CYS A 116 -15.91 -1.30 15.92
N PHE A 117 -16.80 -1.76 15.02
CA PHE A 117 -16.78 -1.29 13.63
C PHE A 117 -17.16 0.20 13.46
N ASN A 118 -18.04 0.74 14.30
CA ASN A 118 -18.36 2.17 14.31
C ASN A 118 -17.21 3.03 14.88
N ALA A 119 -16.39 2.48 15.78
CA ALA A 119 -15.17 3.15 16.23
C ALA A 119 -14.21 3.30 15.05
N LEU A 120 -13.96 2.22 14.31
CA LEU A 120 -13.15 2.24 13.09
C LEU A 120 -13.62 3.27 12.05
N GLN A 121 -14.93 3.37 11.79
CA GLN A 121 -15.45 4.31 10.80
C GLN A 121 -15.23 5.78 11.16
N ARG A 122 -15.29 6.14 12.45
CA ARG A 122 -15.10 7.53 12.91
C ARG A 122 -13.65 8.02 12.85
N HIS A 123 -12.70 7.10 12.65
CA HIS A 123 -11.28 7.42 12.50
C HIS A 123 -10.80 7.41 11.05
N ALA A 124 -11.70 7.09 10.10
CA ALA A 124 -11.41 7.10 8.66
C ALA A 124 -11.78 8.42 7.97
N GLU A 125 -12.34 9.40 8.69
CA GLU A 125 -12.68 10.77 8.26
C GLU A 125 -11.68 11.79 8.82
#